data_AF-A0A1G0WL89-F1
#
_entry.id   AF-A0A1G0WL89-F1
#
_cell.length_a   1.000
_cell.length_b   1.000
_cell.length_c   1.000
_cell.angle_alpha   90.00
_cell.angle_beta   90.00
_cell.angle_gamma   90.00
#
_symmetry.space_group_name_H-M   'P 1'
#
loop_
_entity.id
_entity.type
_entity.pdbx_description
1 polymer ?
#
loop_
_entity_poly.entity_id
_entity_poly.type
_entity_poly.pdbx_seq_one_letter_code
_entity_poly.pdbx_strand_id
1 'polypeptide(L)' 'MNVLQSDLVKISNEIPYYYLQDLLDYAIFLKVKSKKENDTEYLESIPGMVDSIIAASKEELNNCSKSPGW' A
#
# COMPACT_ATOMS: atom_id res chain seq x y z
N MET A 1 8.84 -27.03 -9.14
CA MET A 1 7.70 -26.09 -9.07
C MET A 1 7.02 -26.33 -7.74
N ASN A 2 6.80 -25.31 -6.90
CA ASN A 2 6.13 -25.53 -5.60
C ASN A 2 4.62 -25.71 -5.81
N VAL A 3 3.94 -26.32 -4.82
CA VAL A 3 2.50 -26.64 -4.90
C VAL A 3 1.67 -25.38 -5.19
N LEU A 4 1.96 -24.28 -4.49
CA LEU A 4 1.27 -22.99 -4.66
C LEU A 4 1.38 -22.43 -6.09
N GLN A 5 2.55 -22.53 -6.71
CA GLN A 5 2.80 -22.07 -8.07
C GLN A 5 2.07 -22.96 -9.08
N SER A 6 1.97 -24.26 -8.81
CA SER A 6 1.19 -25.17 -9.65
C SER A 6 -0.31 -24.88 -9.58
N ASP A 7 -0.82 -24.57 -8.39
CA ASP A 7 -2.25 -24.29 -8.21
C ASP A 7 -2.63 -22.93 -8.81
N LEU A 8 -1.77 -21.91 -8.67
CA LEU A 8 -1.96 -20.62 -9.32
C LEU A 8 -2.04 -20.73 -10.84
N VAL A 9 -1.19 -21.55 -11.46
CA VAL A 9 -1.21 -21.76 -12.92
C VAL A 9 -2.51 -22.44 -13.35
N LYS A 10 -2.98 -23.46 -12.62
CA LYS A 10 -4.25 -24.12 -12.92
C LYS A 10 -5.41 -23.14 -12.85
N ILE A 11 -5.51 -22.39 -11.75
CA ILE A 11 -6.57 -21.39 -11.56
C ILE A 11 -6.50 -20.32 -12.66
N SER A 12 -5.30 -19.82 -13.00
CA SER A 12 -5.16 -18.79 -14.05
C SER A 12 -5.62 -19.26 -15.44
N ASN A 13 -5.55 -20.56 -15.73
CA ASN A 13 -6.00 -21.10 -17.02
C ASN A 13 -7.53 -21.23 -17.10
N GLU A 14 -8.22 -21.23 -15.97
CA GLU A 14 -9.68 -21.34 -15.89
C GLU A 14 -10.35 -19.96 -15.83
N ILE A 15 -9.55 -18.90 -15.62
CA ILE A 15 -10.07 -17.54 -15.49
C ILE A 15 -10.29 -16.92 -16.88
N PRO A 16 -11.48 -16.35 -17.14
CA PRO A 16 -11.74 -15.63 -18.38
C PRO A 16 -10.72 -14.51 -18.63
N TYR A 17 -10.29 -14.36 -19.88
CA TYR A 17 -9.22 -13.45 -20.28
C TYR A 17 -9.37 -12.02 -19.73
N TYR A 18 -10.60 -11.50 -19.67
CA TYR A 18 -10.87 -10.14 -19.19
C TYR A 18 -10.58 -9.93 -17.70
N TYR A 19 -10.53 -11.00 -16.89
CA TYR A 19 -10.12 -10.94 -15.48
C TYR A 19 -8.63 -11.19 -15.26
N LEU A 20 -7.90 -11.68 -16.28
CA LEU A 20 -6.46 -11.92 -16.17
C LEU A 20 -5.67 -10.62 -16.03
N GLN A 21 -6.18 -9.53 -16.64
CA GLN A 21 -5.59 -8.21 -16.50
C GLN A 21 -5.64 -7.73 -15.04
N ASP A 22 -6.80 -7.84 -14.39
CA ASP A 22 -6.98 -7.44 -12.98
C ASP A 22 -6.07 -8.26 -12.05
N LEU A 23 -5.93 -9.56 -12.31
CA LEU A 23 -5.03 -10.42 -11.54
C LEU A 23 -3.56 -10.07 -11.74
N LEU A 24 -3.17 -9.76 -12.97
CA LEU A 24 -1.81 -9.31 -13.28
C LEU A 24 -1.50 -7.99 -12.56
N ASP A 25 -2.44 -7.04 -12.62
CA ASP A 25 -2.30 -5.74 -11.97
C ASP A 25 -2.21 -5.89 -10.45
N TYR A 26 -3.01 -6.76 -9.85
CA TYR A 26 -2.94 -7.06 -8.41
C TYR A 26 -1.64 -7.76 -8.02
N ALA A 27 -1.15 -8.71 -8.82
CA ALA A 27 0.13 -9.38 -8.58
C ALA A 27 1.32 -8.40 -8.68
N ILE A 28 1.27 -7.46 -9.64
CA ILE A 28 2.24 -6.38 -9.77
C ILE A 28 2.17 -5.45 -8.55
N PHE A 29 0.96 -5.07 -8.12
CA PHE A 29 0.76 -4.27 -6.91
C PHE A 29 1.39 -4.93 -5.68
N LEU A 30 1.12 -6.23 -5.45
CA LEU A 30 1.71 -6.98 -4.33
C LEU A 30 3.24 -7.04 -4.42
N LYS A 31 3.80 -7.22 -5.62
CA LYS A 31 5.25 -7.22 -5.84
C LYS A 31 5.89 -5.86 -5.57
N VAL A 32 5.22 -4.77 -5.92
CA VAL A 32 5.69 -3.41 -5.60
C VAL A 32 5.56 -3.17 -4.10
N LYS A 33 4.44 -3.53 -3.50
CA LYS A 33 4.20 -3.40 -2.05
C LYS A 33 5.19 -4.23 -1.23
N SER A 34 5.57 -5.43 -1.69
CA SER A 34 6.56 -6.27 -1.00
C SER A 34 7.99 -5.75 -1.14
N LYS A 35 8.25 -4.82 -2.07
CA LYS A 35 9.56 -4.21 -2.31
C LYS A 35 9.66 -2.79 -1.76
N LYS A 36 8.53 -2.13 -1.53
CA LYS A 36 8.49 -0.88 -0.79
C LYS A 36 8.65 -1.22 0.68
N GLU A 37 9.86 -0.98 1.15
CA GLU A 37 10.12 -0.61 2.53
C GLU A 37 8.99 0.29 3.05
N ASN A 38 8.52 -0.09 4.23
CA ASN A 38 7.32 0.35 4.92
C ASN A 38 7.10 1.87 4.73
N ASP A 39 5.87 2.34 4.49
CA ASP A 39 5.58 3.80 4.44
C ASP A 39 6.14 4.52 5.68
N THR A 40 6.33 3.79 6.78
CA THR A 40 7.08 4.19 7.98
C THR A 40 8.53 4.63 7.69
N GLU A 41 9.34 3.87 6.95
CA GLU A 41 10.74 4.25 6.63
C GLU A 41 10.81 5.48 5.73
N TYR A 42 9.85 5.62 4.80
CA TYR A 42 9.73 6.84 4.00
C TYR A 42 9.37 8.06 4.88
N LEU A 43 8.38 7.93 5.75
CA LEU A 43 7.97 9.01 6.66
C LEU A 43 9.06 9.34 7.69
N GLU A 44 9.81 8.34 8.17
CA GLU A 44 10.98 8.52 9.04
C GLU A 44 12.16 9.20 8.32
N SER A 45 12.28 9.01 7.00
CA SER A 45 13.33 9.67 6.20
C SER A 45 13.12 11.17 6.02
N ILE A 46 11.90 11.68 6.24
CA ILE A 46 11.60 13.11 6.11
C ILE A 46 11.89 13.80 7.45
N PRO A 47 12.88 14.72 7.52
CA PRO A 47 13.25 15.37 8.78
C PRO A 47 12.08 16.10 9.42
N GLY A 48 11.77 15.75 10.68
CA GLY A 48 10.69 16.36 11.46
C GLY A 48 9.27 15.84 11.14
N MET A 49 9.11 14.89 10.20
CA MET A 49 7.79 14.35 9.85
C MET A 49 7.20 13.50 10.98
N VAL A 50 8.00 12.64 11.60
CA VAL A 50 7.57 11.81 12.75
C VAL A 50 7.16 12.70 13.93
N ASP A 51 7.97 13.72 14.24
CA ASP A 51 7.67 14.67 15.30
C ASP A 51 6.40 15.48 15.02
N SER A 52 6.20 15.88 13.76
CA SER A 52 4.98 16.58 13.29
C SER A 52 3.73 15.71 13.47
N ILE A 53 3.81 14.42 13.12
CA ILE A 53 2.71 13.46 13.31
C ILE A 53 2.39 13.29 14.80
N ILE A 54 3.42 13.16 15.66
CA ILE A 54 3.24 13.04 17.11
C ILE A 54 2.62 14.33 17.69
N ALA A 55 3.06 15.50 17.24
CA ALA A 55 2.51 16.78 17.67
C ALA A 55 1.03 16.93 17.26
N ALA A 56 0.71 16.66 15.99
CA ALA A 56 -0.66 16.71 15.48
C ALA A 56 -1.58 15.70 16.18
N SER A 57 -1.07 14.52 16.55
CA SER A 57 -1.86 13.50 17.28
C SER A 57 -2.32 13.94 18.67
N LYS A 58 -1.65 14.96 19.25
CA LYS A 58 -1.95 15.52 20.57
C LYS A 58 -2.75 16.82 20.49
N GLU A 59 -3.01 17.31 19.27
CA GLU A 59 -3.74 18.55 19.07
C GLU A 59 -5.24 18.32 19.27
N GLU A 60 -5.91 19.18 20.03
CA GLU A 60 -7.35 19.08 20.19
C GLU A 60 -8.05 19.43 18.86
N LEU A 61 -9.09 18.67 18.51
CA LEU A 61 -9.91 18.86 17.30
C LEU A 61 -10.40 20.31 17.10
N ASN A 62 -10.55 21.05 18.20
CA ASN A 62 -10.99 22.44 18.24
C ASN A 62 -9.97 23.41 17.60
N ASN A 63 -8.69 23.03 17.61
CA ASN A 63 -7.57 23.79 17.08
C ASN A 63 -7.23 23.41 15.63
N CYS A 64 -7.78 22.30 15.12
CA CYS A 64 -7.62 21.91 13.73
C CYS A 64 -8.40 22.87 12.81
N SER A 65 -7.76 23.30 11.72
CA SER A 65 -8.43 24.12 10.69
C SER A 65 -9.67 23.39 10.16
N LYS A 66 -10.80 24.10 10.09
CA LYS A 66 -12.04 23.59 9.47
C LYS A 66 -11.99 23.56 7.94
N SER A 67 -10.91 24.11 7.36
CA SER A 67 -10.68 24.14 5.93
C SER A 67 -9.43 23.31 5.60
N PRO A 68 -9.47 22.43 4.58
CA PRO A 68 -8.27 21.78 4.09
C PRO A 68 -7.25 22.84 3.63
N GLY A 69 -5.98 22.66 3.99
CA GLY A 69 -4.91 23.60 3.68
C GLY A 69 -4.38 23.54 2.24
N TRP A 70 -5.20 23.07 1.29
CA TRP A 70 -4.86 22.91 -0.13
C TRP A 70 -5.89 23.59 -1.04
#